data_AF-A0AAY5LA43-F1
#
_entry.id   AF-A0AAY5LA43-F1
#
_cell.length_a   1.000
_cell.length_b   1.000
_cell.length_c   1.000
_cell.angle_alpha   90.00
_cell.angle_beta   90.00
_cell.angle_gamma   90.00
#
_symmetry.space_group_name_H-M   'P 1'
#
loop_
_entity.id
_entity.type
_entity.pdbx_description
1 polymer ?
#
loop_
_entity_poly.entity_id
_entity_poly.type
_entity_poly.pdbx_seq_one_letter_code
_entity_poly.pdbx_strand_id
1 'polypeptide(L)'
;MTEEPVPKKVRLSESDLKTLTREELCERWKQEEAYVQMLETKYADLNSNDVTGLRESEEKLKLQQQEAARRENILVMRLATKEQEMQECTTQIQYLKQAQQPSVAQLRSTLVDPAVNLFFLKMKSELEENKDKLEQAQNELSAWKFTPDR
;
A
#
# COMPACT_ATOMS: atom_id res chain seq x y z
N MET A 1 -13.58 -39.19 43.66
CA MET A 1 -13.99 -37.89 44.20
C MET A 1 -15.49 -37.85 44.14
N THR A 2 -16.16 -37.94 45.28
CA THR A 2 -17.62 -37.81 45.38
C THR A 2 -17.96 -36.34 45.17
N GLU A 3 -18.56 -35.99 44.03
CA GLU A 3 -19.13 -34.65 43.84
C GLU A 3 -20.21 -34.43 44.91
N GLU A 4 -19.97 -33.50 45.82
CA GLU A 4 -21.01 -33.05 46.73
C GLU A 4 -22.15 -32.40 45.93
N PRO A 5 -23.41 -32.71 46.24
CA PRO A 5 -24.54 -32.19 45.47
C PRO A 5 -24.61 -30.67 45.60
N VAL A 6 -24.59 -29.98 44.46
CA VAL A 6 -24.66 -28.51 44.40
C VAL A 6 -25.92 -28.02 45.12
N PRO A 7 -25.79 -27.08 46.09
CA PRO A 7 -26.92 -26.51 46.79
C PRO A 7 -27.94 -25.93 45.79
N LYS A 8 -29.23 -26.18 46.02
CA LYS A 8 -30.33 -25.70 45.17
C LYS A 8 -31.17 -24.70 45.93
N LYS A 9 -31.67 -23.68 45.22
CA LYS A 9 -32.61 -22.71 45.76
C LYS A 9 -33.84 -23.41 46.33
N VAL A 10 -34.13 -23.13 47.59
CA VAL A 10 -35.31 -23.63 48.27
C VAL A 10 -36.53 -22.85 47.80
N ARG A 11 -37.63 -23.55 47.52
CA ARG A 11 -38.93 -22.97 47.19
C ARG A 11 -39.96 -23.50 48.17
N LEU A 12 -40.55 -22.62 48.96
CA LEU A 12 -41.64 -22.94 49.89
C LEU A 12 -42.89 -22.17 49.45
N SER A 13 -44.02 -22.86 49.39
CA SER A 13 -45.33 -22.25 49.24
C SER A 13 -45.94 -21.92 50.61
N GLU A 14 -46.97 -21.07 50.63
CA GLU A 14 -47.64 -20.69 51.87
C GLU A 14 -48.36 -21.87 52.55
N SER A 15 -48.80 -22.86 51.77
CA SER A 15 -49.33 -24.13 52.31
C SER A 15 -48.26 -24.95 53.02
N ASP A 16 -47.03 -24.98 52.48
CA ASP A 16 -45.93 -25.76 53.07
C ASP A 16 -45.57 -25.23 54.45
N LEU A 17 -45.62 -23.90 54.64
CA LEU A 17 -45.33 -23.27 55.94
C LEU A 17 -46.33 -23.66 57.04
N LYS A 18 -47.55 -24.06 56.68
CA LYS A 18 -48.59 -24.49 57.62
C LYS A 18 -48.53 -25.99 57.93
N THR A 19 -47.88 -26.78 57.07
CA THR A 19 -47.84 -28.25 57.17
C THR A 19 -46.49 -28.78 57.64
N LEU A 20 -45.40 -28.05 57.41
CA LEU A 20 -44.06 -28.49 57.77
C LEU A 20 -43.81 -28.39 59.27
N THR A 21 -43.09 -29.38 59.78
CA THR A 21 -42.57 -29.38 61.15
C THR A 21 -41.42 -28.39 61.30
N ARG A 22 -41.09 -28.08 62.55
CA ARG A 22 -39.97 -27.19 62.89
C ARG A 22 -38.65 -27.75 62.36
N GLU A 23 -38.46 -29.05 62.47
CA GLU A 23 -37.26 -29.76 62.01
C GLU A 23 -37.10 -29.64 60.49
N GLU A 24 -38.17 -29.85 59.72
CA GLU A 24 -38.15 -29.73 58.26
C GLU A 24 -37.92 -28.27 57.79
N LEU A 25 -38.47 -27.29 58.51
CA LEU A 25 -38.18 -25.87 58.25
C LEU A 25 -36.71 -25.54 58.54
N CYS A 26 -36.13 -26.09 59.61
CA CYS A 26 -34.71 -25.93 59.89
C CYS A 26 -33.81 -26.56 58.81
N GLU A 27 -34.18 -27.72 58.26
CA GLU A 27 -33.46 -28.32 57.14
C GLU A 27 -33.54 -27.48 55.87
N ARG A 28 -34.74 -26.97 55.54
CA ARG A 28 -34.96 -26.05 54.41
C ARG A 28 -34.17 -24.76 54.57
N TRP A 29 -34.10 -24.21 55.78
CA TRP A 29 -33.27 -23.03 56.07
C TRP A 29 -31.79 -23.29 55.82
N LYS A 30 -31.25 -24.41 56.33
CA LYS A 30 -29.85 -24.79 56.11
C LYS A 30 -29.52 -24.99 54.63
N GLN A 31 -30.45 -25.55 53.85
CA GLN A 31 -30.29 -25.70 52.40
C GLN A 31 -30.24 -24.35 51.68
N GLU A 32 -31.08 -23.39 52.07
CA GLU A 32 -31.06 -22.04 51.51
C GLU A 32 -29.79 -21.29 51.92
N GLU A 33 -29.34 -21.42 53.16
CA GLU A 33 -28.09 -20.83 53.66
C GLU A 33 -26.87 -21.36 52.87
N ALA A 34 -26.81 -22.67 52.62
CA ALA A 34 -25.78 -23.26 51.77
C ALA A 34 -25.85 -22.77 50.32
N TYR A 35 -27.06 -22.54 49.78
CA TYR A 35 -27.24 -21.98 48.45
C TYR A 35 -26.78 -20.52 48.36
N VAL A 36 -27.12 -19.69 49.35
CA VAL A 36 -26.67 -18.30 49.44
C VAL A 36 -25.16 -18.24 49.56
N GLN A 37 -24.55 -19.04 50.44
CA GLN A 37 -23.11 -19.09 50.61
C GLN A 37 -22.39 -19.46 49.30
N MET A 38 -22.90 -20.44 48.55
CA MET A 38 -22.36 -20.80 47.23
C MET A 38 -22.45 -19.65 46.23
N LEU A 39 -23.58 -18.92 46.20
CA LEU A 39 -23.73 -17.75 45.34
C LEU A 39 -22.77 -16.62 45.70
N GLU A 40 -22.59 -16.35 46.99
CA GLU A 40 -21.66 -15.33 47.49
C GLU A 40 -20.20 -15.68 47.15
N THR A 41 -19.78 -16.93 47.33
CA THR A 41 -18.45 -17.40 46.91
C THR A 41 -18.27 -17.23 45.40
N LYS A 42 -19.24 -17.70 44.59
CA LYS A 42 -19.17 -17.57 43.14
C LYS A 42 -19.12 -16.12 42.67
N TYR A 43 -19.85 -15.23 43.34
CA TYR A 43 -19.82 -13.80 43.04
C TYR A 43 -18.46 -13.17 43.38
N ALA A 44 -17.88 -13.52 44.54
CA ALA A 44 -16.56 -13.06 44.94
C ALA A 44 -15.46 -13.54 43.98
N ASP A 45 -15.55 -14.79 43.51
CA ASP A 45 -14.62 -15.36 42.52
C ASP A 45 -14.69 -14.61 41.18
N LEU A 46 -15.91 -14.40 40.65
CA LEU A 46 -16.13 -13.66 39.40
C LEU A 46 -15.62 -12.21 39.49
N ASN A 47 -15.81 -11.56 40.64
CA ASN A 47 -15.48 -10.15 40.79
C ASN A 47 -13.99 -9.90 41.05
N SER A 48 -13.27 -10.86 41.64
CA SER A 48 -11.86 -10.68 42.01
C SER A 48 -10.89 -10.87 40.84
N ASN A 49 -11.08 -11.91 40.03
CA ASN A 49 -10.06 -12.32 39.06
C ASN A 49 -10.47 -12.13 37.60
N ASP A 50 -11.72 -12.43 37.25
CA ASP A 50 -12.12 -12.44 35.83
C ASP A 50 -12.29 -11.01 35.30
N VAL A 51 -13.02 -10.15 36.01
CA VAL A 51 -13.35 -8.81 35.47
C VAL A 51 -12.11 -7.91 35.40
N THR A 52 -11.26 -7.93 36.42
CA THR A 52 -10.08 -7.05 36.49
C THR A 52 -9.01 -7.50 35.48
N GLY A 53 -8.69 -8.79 35.45
CA GLY A 53 -7.71 -9.34 34.51
C GLY A 53 -8.14 -9.21 33.05
N LEU A 54 -9.44 -9.37 32.76
CA LEU A 54 -9.97 -9.15 31.41
C LEU A 54 -9.85 -7.70 30.98
N ARG A 55 -10.11 -6.73 31.87
CA ARG A 55 -9.94 -5.30 31.55
C ARG A 55 -8.49 -4.94 31.27
N GLU A 56 -7.56 -5.38 32.10
CA GLU A 56 -6.13 -5.13 31.89
C GLU A 56 -5.63 -5.77 30.58
N SER A 57 -6.09 -6.99 30.28
CA SER A 57 -5.80 -7.68 29.02
C SER A 57 -6.37 -6.92 27.81
N GLU A 58 -7.61 -6.42 27.91
CA GLU A 58 -8.26 -5.62 26.88
C GLU A 58 -7.47 -4.32 26.61
N GLU A 59 -7.07 -3.60 27.66
CA GLU A 59 -6.26 -2.38 27.54
C GLU A 59 -4.91 -2.66 26.89
N LYS A 60 -4.23 -3.73 27.31
CA LYS A 60 -2.96 -4.15 26.71
C LYS A 60 -3.11 -4.49 25.24
N LEU A 61 -4.17 -5.20 24.85
CA LEU A 61 -4.45 -5.52 23.45
C LEU A 61 -4.76 -4.27 22.63
N LYS A 62 -5.52 -3.30 23.17
CA LYS A 62 -5.77 -2.00 22.51
C LYS A 62 -4.47 -1.23 22.26
N LEU A 63 -3.57 -1.17 23.24
CA LEU A 63 -2.27 -0.52 23.08
C LEU A 63 -1.40 -1.22 22.03
N GLN A 64 -1.37 -2.55 22.03
CA GLN A 64 -0.64 -3.31 21.01
C GLN A 64 -1.20 -3.09 19.61
N GLN A 65 -2.54 -3.06 19.46
CA GLN A 65 -3.19 -2.78 18.19
C GLN A 65 -2.85 -1.38 17.68
N GLN A 66 -2.89 -0.37 18.55
CA GLN A 66 -2.57 1.01 18.18
C GLN A 66 -1.11 1.15 17.71
N GLU A 67 -0.17 0.53 18.43
CA GLU A 67 1.24 0.55 18.05
C GLU A 67 1.50 -0.25 16.75
N ALA A 68 0.81 -1.38 16.55
CA ALA A 68 0.87 -2.14 15.31
C ALA A 68 0.38 -1.31 14.12
N ALA A 69 -0.79 -0.66 14.25
CA ALA A 69 -1.34 0.23 13.23
C ALA A 69 -0.40 1.42 12.93
N ARG A 70 0.23 2.00 13.95
CA ARG A 70 1.23 3.06 13.77
C ARG A 70 2.43 2.57 12.96
N ARG A 71 2.94 1.37 13.26
CA ARG A 71 4.06 0.76 12.52
C ARG A 71 3.68 0.47 11.07
N GLU A 72 2.48 -0.06 10.84
CA GLU A 72 1.96 -0.33 9.51
C GLU A 72 1.89 0.95 8.67
N ASN A 73 1.35 2.05 9.22
CA ASN A 73 1.31 3.33 8.52
C ASN A 73 2.70 3.85 8.12
N ILE A 74 3.71 3.68 8.98
CA ILE A 74 5.09 4.05 8.65
C ILE A 74 5.63 3.18 7.52
N LEU A 75 5.34 1.88 7.54
CA LEU A 75 5.77 0.97 6.48
C LEU A 75 5.11 1.31 5.15
N VAL A 76 3.82 1.64 5.14
CA VAL A 76 3.09 2.09 3.95
C VAL A 76 3.71 3.37 3.38
N MET A 77 3.99 4.37 4.22
CA MET A 77 4.63 5.61 3.77
C MET A 77 6.02 5.34 3.16
N ARG A 78 6.84 4.49 3.81
CA ARG A 78 8.16 4.10 3.30
C ARG A 78 8.07 3.33 1.98
N LEU A 79 7.09 2.45 1.86
CA LEU A 79 6.83 1.69 0.64
C LEU A 79 6.48 2.65 -0.51
N ALA A 80 5.56 3.59 -0.29
CA ALA A 80 5.19 4.59 -1.28
C ALA A 80 6.40 5.44 -1.72
N THR A 81 7.28 5.84 -0.79
CA THR A 81 8.53 6.54 -1.14
C THR A 81 9.43 5.66 -2.02
N LYS A 82 9.58 4.37 -1.68
CA LYS A 82 10.40 3.44 -2.47
C LYS A 82 9.82 3.19 -3.87
N GLU A 83 8.50 3.09 -3.99
CA GLU A 83 7.82 2.98 -5.28
C GLU A 83 8.03 4.22 -6.14
N GLN A 84 7.96 5.41 -5.53
CA GLN A 84 8.26 6.67 -6.23
C GLN A 84 9.72 6.70 -6.72
N GLU A 85 10.69 6.40 -5.86
CA GLU A 85 12.12 6.34 -6.24
C GLU A 85 12.35 5.37 -7.41
N MET A 86 11.65 4.24 -7.43
CA MET A 86 11.74 3.26 -8.52
C MET A 86 11.15 3.79 -9.84
N GLN A 87 10.04 4.51 -9.79
CA GLN A 87 9.43 5.17 -10.96
C GLN A 87 10.35 6.27 -11.51
N GLU A 88 10.96 7.07 -10.64
CA GLU A 88 11.95 8.09 -11.02
C GLU A 88 13.17 7.47 -11.70
N CYS A 89 13.72 6.40 -11.13
CA CYS A 89 14.82 5.64 -11.75
C CYS A 89 14.44 5.09 -13.12
N THR A 90 13.24 4.51 -13.26
CA THR A 90 12.72 4.02 -14.54
C THR A 90 12.63 5.14 -15.57
N THR A 91 12.13 6.31 -15.15
CA THR A 91 12.04 7.51 -16.00
C THR A 91 13.42 7.97 -16.45
N GLN A 92 14.39 8.00 -15.55
CA GLN A 92 15.77 8.38 -15.88
C GLN A 92 16.43 7.40 -16.86
N ILE A 93 16.20 6.09 -16.68
CA ILE A 93 16.66 5.07 -17.61
C ILE A 93 16.03 5.26 -18.99
N GLN A 94 14.72 5.53 -19.07
CA GLN A 94 14.06 5.79 -20.34
C GLN A 94 14.62 7.04 -21.03
N TYR A 95 14.83 8.11 -20.28
CA TYR A 95 15.45 9.33 -20.79
C TYR A 95 16.85 9.06 -21.35
N LEU A 96 17.71 8.35 -20.59
CA LEU A 96 19.05 7.99 -21.04
C LEU A 96 19.04 7.10 -22.27
N LYS A 97 18.12 6.14 -22.35
CA LYS A 97 17.95 5.28 -23.54
C LYS A 97 17.57 6.09 -24.78
N GLN A 98 16.69 7.09 -24.63
CA GLN A 98 16.33 7.99 -25.73
C GLN A 98 17.51 8.89 -26.12
N ALA A 99 18.23 9.44 -25.15
CA ALA A 99 19.41 10.27 -25.39
C ALA A 99 20.56 9.48 -26.05
N GLN A 100 20.69 8.18 -25.75
CA GLN A 100 21.69 7.30 -26.37
C GLN A 100 21.29 6.74 -27.73
N GLN A 101 20.02 6.79 -28.14
CA GLN A 101 19.66 6.33 -29.48
C GLN A 101 20.29 7.26 -30.53
N PRO A 102 21.31 6.82 -31.26
CA PRO A 102 21.90 7.65 -32.29
C PRO A 102 20.88 7.79 -33.41
N SER A 103 20.70 9.02 -33.90
CA SER A 103 19.87 9.28 -35.06
C SER A 103 20.35 8.45 -36.25
N VAL A 104 19.43 8.10 -37.17
CA VAL A 104 19.77 7.38 -38.41
C VAL A 104 20.90 8.09 -39.19
N ALA A 105 20.97 9.43 -39.11
CA ALA A 105 22.05 10.21 -39.70
C ALA A 105 23.41 9.99 -39.01
N GLN A 106 23.44 9.93 -37.67
CA GLN A 106 24.66 9.61 -36.91
C GLN A 106 25.11 8.17 -37.15
N LEU A 107 24.18 7.20 -37.22
CA LEU A 107 24.48 5.82 -37.58
C LEU A 107 25.05 5.70 -39.01
N ARG A 108 24.47 6.43 -39.98
CA ARG A 108 25.03 6.49 -41.33
C ARG A 108 26.43 7.11 -41.34
N SER A 109 26.65 8.16 -40.56
CA SER A 109 27.95 8.82 -40.41
C SER A 109 29.03 7.92 -39.79
N THR A 110 28.70 7.00 -38.90
CA THR A 110 29.68 6.04 -38.34
C THR A 110 29.94 4.85 -39.26
N LEU A 111 29.02 4.53 -40.18
CA LEU A 111 29.17 3.46 -41.16
C LEU A 111 29.96 3.90 -42.41
N VAL A 112 30.03 5.20 -42.68
CA VAL A 112 30.86 5.77 -43.76
C VAL A 112 32.20 6.15 -43.16
N ASP A 113 33.30 5.73 -43.80
CA ASP A 113 34.64 6.18 -43.42
C ASP A 113 34.69 7.73 -43.33
N PRO A 114 35.25 8.33 -42.26
CA PRO A 114 35.22 9.77 -42.06
C PRO A 114 35.79 10.58 -43.22
N ALA A 115 36.85 10.08 -43.88
CA ALA A 115 37.43 10.77 -45.03
C ALA A 115 36.50 10.66 -46.25
N VAL A 116 35.91 9.48 -46.48
CA VAL A 116 34.91 9.27 -47.53
C VAL A 116 33.67 10.16 -47.33
N ASN A 117 33.18 10.28 -46.10
CA ASN A 117 32.04 11.14 -45.77
C ASN A 117 32.33 12.62 -46.07
N LEU A 118 33.53 13.09 -45.73
CA LEU A 118 33.99 14.45 -46.05
C LEU A 118 34.02 14.71 -47.56
N PHE A 119 34.48 13.75 -48.36
CA PHE A 119 34.44 13.85 -49.82
C PHE A 119 33.01 13.92 -50.34
N PHE A 120 32.09 13.08 -49.87
CA PHE A 120 30.68 13.14 -50.27
C PHE A 120 30.02 14.48 -49.93
N LEU A 121 30.28 15.02 -48.74
CA LEU A 121 29.78 16.33 -48.33
C LEU A 121 30.32 17.45 -49.23
N LYS A 122 31.62 17.42 -49.53
CA LYS A 122 32.25 18.39 -50.43
C LYS A 122 31.70 18.30 -51.85
N MET A 123 31.58 17.08 -52.40
CA MET A 123 30.99 16.84 -53.71
C MET A 123 29.53 17.33 -53.78
N LYS A 124 28.75 17.12 -52.72
CA LYS A 124 27.38 17.62 -52.66
C LYS A 124 27.33 19.14 -52.66
N SER A 125 28.20 19.80 -51.89
CA SER A 125 28.31 21.26 -51.87
C SER A 125 28.71 21.84 -53.22
N GLU A 126 29.73 21.27 -53.86
CA GLU A 126 30.19 21.70 -55.19
C GLU A 126 29.12 21.49 -56.26
N LEU A 127 28.35 20.39 -56.17
CA LEU A 127 27.24 20.13 -57.09
C LEU A 127 26.11 21.15 -56.94
N GLU A 128 25.74 21.50 -55.70
CA GLU A 128 24.70 22.50 -55.45
C GLU A 128 25.15 23.89 -55.92
N GLU A 129 26.38 24.31 -55.60
CA GLU A 129 26.93 25.57 -56.12
C GLU A 129 26.97 25.63 -57.65
N ASN A 130 27.30 24.52 -58.31
CA ASN A 130 27.34 24.47 -59.77
C ASN A 130 25.94 24.52 -60.37
N LYS A 131 24.94 23.92 -59.72
CA LYS A 131 23.54 24.07 -60.13
C LYS A 131 23.08 25.51 -59.99
N ASP A 132 23.37 26.17 -58.88
CA ASP A 132 23.01 27.56 -58.65
C ASP A 132 23.65 28.48 -59.71
N LYS A 133 24.95 28.29 -59.99
CA LYS A 133 25.65 29.03 -61.05
C LYS A 133 25.08 28.76 -62.44
N LEU A 134 24.70 27.52 -62.73
CA LEU A 134 24.08 27.15 -63.99
C LEU A 134 22.69 27.80 -64.14
N GLU A 135 21.87 27.76 -63.10
CA GLU A 135 20.57 28.40 -63.06
C GLU A 135 20.69 29.92 -63.24
N GLN A 136 21.65 30.54 -62.55
CA GLN A 136 21.93 31.97 -62.70
C GLN A 136 22.37 32.30 -64.13
N ALA A 137 23.33 31.57 -64.70
CA ALA A 137 23.79 31.79 -66.07
C ALA A 137 22.67 31.57 -67.11
N GLN A 138 21.81 30.58 -66.88
CA GLN A 138 20.65 30.32 -67.73
C GLN A 138 19.59 31.43 -67.62
N ASN A 139 19.34 31.92 -66.41
CA ASN A 139 18.46 33.06 -66.16
C ASN A 139 18.99 34.33 -66.83
N GLU A 140 20.29 34.62 -66.70
CA GLU A 140 20.95 35.72 -67.39
C GLU A 140 20.81 35.59 -68.91
N LEU A 141 21.19 34.44 -69.49
CA LEU A 141 21.08 34.21 -70.94
C LEU A 141 19.63 34.36 -71.44
N SER A 142 18.65 33.91 -70.65
CA SER A 142 17.25 34.09 -70.97
C SER A 142 16.84 35.57 -70.94
N ALA A 143 17.38 36.35 -69.99
CA ALA A 143 17.16 37.79 -69.91
C ALA A 143 17.77 38.54 -71.10
N TRP A 144 18.96 38.14 -71.56
CA TRP A 144 19.60 38.69 -72.77
C TRP A 144 18.80 38.42 -74.05
N LYS A 145 18.05 37.30 -74.14
CA LYS A 145 17.16 37.04 -75.28
C LYS A 145 15.94 37.98 -75.34
N PHE A 146 15.64 38.72 -74.27
CA PHE A 146 14.54 39.68 -74.21
C PHE A 146 14.97 41.13 -74.43
N THR A 147 16.25 41.42 -74.64
CA THR A 147 16.70 42.74 -75.12
C THR A 147 16.67 42.76 -76.65
N PRO A 148 15.76 43.53 -77.31
CA PRO A 148 15.72 43.61 -78.76
C PRO A 148 16.93 44.39 -79.28
N ASP A 149 17.75 43.78 -80.14
CA ASP A 149 18.81 44.48 -80.86
C ASP A 149 18.19 45.53 -81.79
N ARG A 150 18.50 46.81 -81.55
CA ARG A 150 18.27 47.92 -82.48
C ARG A 150 19.49 48.15 -83.35
#